data_AF-A0A358KMJ7-F1
#
_entry.id   AF-A0A358KMJ7-F1
#
_cell.length_a   1.000
_cell.length_b   1.000
_cell.length_c   1.000
_cell.angle_alpha   90.00
_cell.angle_beta   90.00
_cell.angle_gamma   90.00
#
_symmetry.space_group_name_H-M   'P 1'
#
loop_
_entity.id
_entity.type
_entity.pdbx_description
1 polymer ?
#
loop_
_entity_poly.entity_id
_entity_poly.type
_entity_poly.pdbx_seq_one_letter_code
_entity_poly.pdbx_strand_id
1 'polypeptide(L)'
;MKEIGYTKPLFILAFDHRASFSRDLLAVAGEPTAEEVPQIQQLKGIIFSGFKQAVAKDIPKAAAAILIDEQYGSAIIAEAKSQGINFVLSVEKSGQAEFTLEYGGDFAEHINKFNPPFVKALVRYNPAGDAELNKRQLDKLKKFSGWCSNQSYKFLIE
;
A
#
# COMPACT_ATOMS: atom_id res chain seq x y z
N MET A 1 -13.66 -23.06 -1.75
CA MET A 1 -13.26 -21.91 -0.91
C MET A 1 -12.45 -20.96 -1.78
N LYS A 2 -12.66 -19.64 -1.68
CA LYS A 2 -11.81 -18.66 -2.38
C LYS A 2 -10.39 -18.75 -1.83
N GLU A 3 -9.38 -18.77 -2.70
CA GLU A 3 -7.97 -18.83 -2.30
C GLU A 3 -7.52 -17.44 -1.80
N ILE A 4 -7.73 -17.19 -0.50
CA ILE A 4 -7.44 -15.91 0.17
C ILE A 4 -6.00 -15.83 0.71
N GLY A 5 -5.28 -16.95 0.75
CA GLY A 5 -3.90 -17.03 1.21
C GLY A 5 -2.88 -16.89 0.07
N TYR A 6 -1.63 -16.60 0.43
CA TYR A 6 -0.48 -16.70 -0.48
C TYR A 6 0.49 -17.73 0.06
N THR A 7 0.80 -18.75 -0.74
CA THR A 7 1.57 -19.94 -0.31
C THR A 7 3.01 -19.93 -0.79
N LYS A 8 3.41 -18.90 -1.54
CA LYS A 8 4.76 -18.77 -2.10
C LYS A 8 5.55 -17.71 -1.32
N PRO A 9 6.88 -17.81 -1.25
CA PRO A 9 7.71 -16.74 -0.71
C PRO A 9 7.47 -15.44 -1.48
N LEU A 10 7.44 -14.32 -0.75
CA LEU A 10 7.34 -12.98 -1.32
C LEU A 10 8.32 -12.05 -0.61
N PHE A 11 9.25 -11.49 -1.37
CA PHE A 11 10.16 -10.43 -0.95
C PHE A 11 9.57 -9.10 -1.39
N ILE A 12 9.09 -8.33 -0.41
CA ILE A 12 8.36 -7.08 -0.66
C ILE A 12 9.29 -5.90 -0.37
N LEU A 13 9.56 -5.07 -1.36
CA LEU A 13 10.19 -3.76 -1.17
C LEU A 13 9.09 -2.73 -0.84
N ALA A 14 9.03 -2.29 0.41
CA ALA A 14 8.03 -1.33 0.88
C ALA A 14 8.50 0.12 0.72
N PHE A 15 7.68 0.92 0.03
CA PHE A 15 7.88 2.36 -0.12
C PHE A 15 6.54 3.10 -0.32
N ASP A 16 5.48 2.63 0.35
CA ASP A 16 4.13 3.22 0.42
C ASP A 16 4.02 4.44 1.37
N HIS A 17 5.13 4.82 2.00
CA HIS A 17 5.23 6.02 2.82
C HIS A 17 4.81 7.27 2.03
N ARG A 18 3.92 8.07 2.63
CA ARG A 18 3.43 9.35 2.07
C ARG A 18 3.84 10.52 2.96
N ALA A 19 3.15 10.70 4.09
CA ALA A 19 3.41 11.82 5.00
C ALA A 19 4.86 11.85 5.54
N SER A 20 5.38 10.69 5.94
CA SER A 20 6.79 10.59 6.39
C SER A 20 7.77 10.74 5.24
N PHE A 21 7.45 10.26 4.04
CA PHE A 21 8.33 10.39 2.87
C PHE A 21 8.57 11.86 2.53
N SER A 22 7.50 12.65 2.44
CA SER A 22 7.59 14.08 2.14
C SER A 22 8.25 14.87 3.27
N ARG A 23 7.88 14.60 4.53
CA ARG A 23 8.45 15.31 5.68
C ARG A 23 9.93 14.99 5.86
N ASP A 24 10.31 13.72 5.85
CA ASP A 24 11.65 13.29 6.27
C ASP A 24 12.68 13.39 5.13
N LEU A 25 12.26 13.26 3.86
CA LEU A 25 13.18 13.37 2.71
C LEU A 25 13.19 14.75 2.05
N LEU A 26 12.05 15.43 2.01
CA LEU A 26 11.89 16.71 1.30
C LEU A 26 11.71 17.90 2.23
N ALA A 27 11.68 17.70 3.56
CA ALA A 27 11.42 18.74 4.55
C ALA A 27 10.09 19.49 4.32
N VAL A 28 9.11 18.85 3.67
CA VAL A 28 7.80 19.42 3.38
C VAL A 28 6.96 19.44 4.65
N ALA A 29 6.46 20.63 5.01
CA ALA A 29 5.54 20.80 6.11
C ALA A 29 4.09 20.60 5.65
N GLY A 30 3.44 19.53 6.11
CA GLY A 30 2.03 19.25 5.81
C GLY A 30 1.83 18.50 4.50
N GLU A 31 0.76 18.83 3.77
CA GLU A 31 0.44 18.20 2.49
C GLU A 31 1.32 18.75 1.36
N PRO A 32 1.93 17.89 0.53
CA PRO A 32 2.75 18.33 -0.59
C PRO A 32 1.98 19.18 -1.60
N THR A 33 2.60 20.27 -2.03
CA THR A 33 2.10 21.14 -3.08
C THR A 33 2.15 20.46 -4.46
N ALA A 34 1.44 21.03 -5.44
CA ALA A 34 1.47 20.54 -6.82
C ALA A 34 2.88 20.51 -7.44
N GLU A 35 3.81 21.34 -6.94
CA GLU A 35 5.20 21.40 -7.40
C GLU A 35 6.09 20.33 -6.73
N GLU A 36 5.73 19.90 -5.51
CA GLU A 36 6.46 18.88 -4.76
C GLU A 36 6.03 17.45 -5.12
N VAL A 37 4.77 17.28 -5.55
CA VAL A 37 4.22 15.98 -5.97
C VAL A 37 5.09 15.30 -7.05
N PRO A 38 5.52 15.98 -8.14
CA PRO A 38 6.42 15.40 -9.13
C PRO A 38 7.76 14.92 -8.54
N GLN A 39 8.30 15.63 -7.55
CA GLN A 39 9.56 15.25 -6.90
C GLN A 39 9.39 13.94 -6.11
N ILE A 40 8.29 13.80 -5.37
CA ILE A 40 7.97 12.56 -4.63
C ILE A 40 7.81 11.38 -5.61
N GLN A 41 7.10 11.59 -6.71
CA GLN A 41 6.91 10.58 -7.75
C GLN A 41 8.25 10.18 -8.39
N GLN A 42 9.13 11.14 -8.67
CA GLN A 42 10.46 10.88 -9.21
C GLN A 42 11.31 10.05 -8.25
N LEU A 43 11.34 10.39 -6.96
CA LEU A 43 12.10 9.64 -5.95
C LEU A 43 11.58 8.20 -5.80
N LYS A 44 10.27 7.99 -5.79
CA LYS A 44 9.69 6.63 -5.83
C LYS A 44 10.03 5.88 -7.12
N GLY A 45 10.13 6.60 -8.24
CA GLY A 45 10.60 6.06 -9.52
C GLY A 45 12.05 5.56 -9.44
N ILE A 46 12.93 6.24 -8.71
CA ILE A 46 14.31 5.77 -8.46
C ILE A 46 14.30 4.46 -7.68
N ILE A 47 13.49 4.35 -6.63
CA ILE A 47 13.33 3.11 -5.84
C ILE A 47 12.87 1.96 -6.74
N PHE A 48 11.85 2.21 -7.58
CA PHE A 48 11.35 1.20 -8.51
C PHE A 48 12.37 0.81 -9.60
N SER A 49 13.17 1.77 -10.08
CA SER A 49 14.30 1.48 -10.98
C SER A 49 15.32 0.54 -10.32
N GLY A 50 15.68 0.80 -9.06
CA GLY A 50 16.53 -0.08 -8.27
C GLY A 50 15.93 -1.48 -8.10
N PHE A 51 14.63 -1.57 -7.80
CA PHE A 51 13.90 -2.84 -7.74
C PHE A 51 14.01 -3.63 -9.05
N LYS A 52 13.74 -2.97 -10.19
CA LYS A 52 13.84 -3.62 -11.51
C LYS A 52 15.25 -4.13 -11.78
N GLN A 53 16.28 -3.38 -11.42
CA GLN A 53 17.67 -3.82 -11.56
C GLN A 53 17.97 -5.06 -10.71
N ALA A 54 17.44 -5.13 -9.49
CA ALA A 54 17.63 -6.30 -8.63
C ALA A 54 16.93 -7.55 -9.18
N VAL A 55 15.71 -7.41 -9.70
CA VAL A 55 14.96 -8.48 -10.39
C VAL A 55 15.65 -8.93 -11.68
N ALA A 56 16.24 -8.01 -12.43
CA ALA A 56 16.96 -8.34 -13.67
C ALA A 56 18.29 -9.08 -13.43
N LYS A 57 18.86 -8.97 -12.22
CA LYS A 57 20.10 -9.66 -11.85
C LYS A 57 19.81 -11.07 -11.35
N ASP A 58 19.28 -11.19 -10.13
CA ASP A 58 19.26 -12.47 -9.42
C ASP A 58 17.98 -12.73 -8.62
N ILE A 59 17.09 -11.74 -8.46
CA ILE A 59 15.85 -11.93 -7.69
C ILE A 59 14.77 -12.56 -8.58
N PRO A 60 14.23 -13.75 -8.23
CA PRO A 60 13.15 -14.35 -9.01
C PRO A 60 11.92 -13.43 -9.05
N LYS A 61 11.53 -12.98 -10.25
CA LYS A 61 10.40 -12.06 -10.46
C LYS A 61 9.11 -12.55 -9.78
N ALA A 62 8.85 -13.86 -9.81
CA ALA A 62 7.66 -14.45 -9.21
C ALA A 62 7.61 -14.33 -7.68
N ALA A 63 8.76 -14.16 -7.02
CA ALA A 63 8.90 -13.96 -5.58
C ALA A 63 9.16 -12.49 -5.22
N ALA A 64 9.24 -11.57 -6.18
CA ALA A 64 9.50 -10.16 -5.94
C ALA A 64 8.20 -9.35 -5.98
N ALA A 65 8.04 -8.42 -5.05
CA ALA A 65 6.93 -7.48 -5.06
C ALA A 65 7.34 -6.10 -4.55
N ILE A 66 6.54 -5.10 -4.90
CA ILE A 66 6.60 -3.75 -4.33
C ILE A 66 5.37 -3.50 -3.44
N LEU A 67 5.52 -2.76 -2.34
CA LEU A 67 4.39 -2.19 -1.58
C LEU A 67 4.39 -0.68 -1.80
N ILE A 68 3.29 -0.17 -2.34
CA ILE A 68 3.20 1.19 -2.89
C ILE A 68 1.81 1.80 -2.66
N ASP A 69 1.75 3.12 -2.56
CA ASP A 69 0.52 3.90 -2.45
C ASP A 69 -0.04 4.34 -3.81
N GLU A 70 -1.35 4.59 -3.90
CA GLU A 70 -1.98 5.12 -5.12
C GLU A 70 -1.51 6.55 -5.43
N GLN A 71 -1.45 7.41 -4.42
CA GLN A 71 -1.31 8.86 -4.54
C GLN A 71 -0.08 9.27 -5.36
N TYR A 72 1.07 8.66 -5.08
CA TYR A 72 2.33 8.93 -5.76
C TYR A 72 2.82 7.76 -6.61
N GLY A 73 2.23 6.58 -6.45
CA GLY A 73 2.68 5.36 -7.12
C GLY A 73 1.88 4.96 -8.35
N SER A 74 0.82 5.67 -8.74
CA SER A 74 -0.08 5.29 -9.84
C SER A 74 0.65 4.88 -11.14
N ALA A 75 1.66 5.66 -11.56
CA ALA A 75 2.44 5.34 -12.77
C ALA A 75 3.30 4.07 -12.60
N ILE A 76 3.90 3.88 -11.41
CA ILE A 76 4.68 2.70 -11.06
C ILE A 76 3.80 1.45 -11.03
N ILE A 77 2.58 1.57 -10.50
CA ILE A 77 1.60 0.47 -10.48
C ILE A 77 1.24 0.03 -11.91
N ALA A 78 1.00 1.01 -12.81
CA ALA A 78 0.70 0.72 -14.21
C ALA A 78 1.87 -0.01 -14.89
N GLU A 79 3.11 0.42 -14.65
CA GLU A 79 4.30 -0.24 -15.19
C GLU A 79 4.55 -1.62 -14.58
N ALA A 80 4.41 -1.78 -13.26
CA ALA A 80 4.54 -3.06 -12.59
C ALA A 80 3.54 -4.08 -13.15
N LYS A 81 2.29 -3.65 -13.38
CA LYS A 81 1.24 -4.47 -13.98
C LYS A 81 1.59 -4.88 -15.41
N SER A 82 2.08 -3.97 -16.25
CA SER A 82 2.46 -4.29 -17.63
C SER A 82 3.65 -5.26 -17.72
N GLN A 83 4.52 -5.29 -16.71
CA GLN A 83 5.67 -6.20 -16.62
C GLN A 83 5.38 -7.51 -15.86
N GLY A 84 4.16 -7.68 -15.34
CA GLY A 84 3.77 -8.82 -14.52
C GLY A 84 4.55 -8.92 -13.20
N ILE A 85 4.90 -7.78 -12.62
CA ILE A 85 5.50 -7.66 -11.28
C ILE A 85 4.37 -7.65 -10.25
N ASN A 86 4.50 -8.43 -9.18
CA ASN A 86 3.55 -8.41 -8.08
C ASN A 86 3.64 -7.08 -7.33
N PHE A 87 2.50 -6.58 -6.85
CA PHE A 87 2.47 -5.37 -6.02
C PHE A 87 1.41 -5.47 -4.93
N VAL A 88 1.65 -4.77 -3.84
CA VAL A 88 0.74 -4.59 -2.71
C VAL A 88 0.33 -3.13 -2.69
N LEU A 89 -0.97 -2.87 -2.65
CA LEU A 89 -1.51 -1.51 -2.59
C LEU A 89 -1.86 -1.15 -1.15
N SER A 90 -1.26 -0.09 -0.59
CA SER A 90 -1.65 0.45 0.71
C SER A 90 -3.01 1.15 0.61
N VAL A 91 -3.92 0.94 1.56
CA VAL A 91 -5.30 1.45 1.48
C VAL A 91 -5.69 2.40 2.61
N GLU A 92 -4.91 2.46 3.68
CA GLU A 92 -5.14 3.36 4.81
C GLU A 92 -4.81 4.81 4.46
N LYS A 93 -5.30 5.75 5.27
CA LYS A 93 -4.78 7.12 5.34
C LYS A 93 -3.46 7.19 6.07
N SER A 94 -2.51 7.95 5.52
CA SER A 94 -1.17 8.11 6.09
C SER A 94 -1.16 9.03 7.31
N GLY A 95 -0.27 8.78 8.27
CA GLY A 95 0.09 9.74 9.32
C GLY A 95 -0.89 9.92 10.48
N GLN A 96 -2.00 9.19 10.53
CA GLN A 96 -2.98 9.30 11.61
C GLN A 96 -2.99 8.11 12.58
N ALA A 97 -3.56 8.34 13.77
CA ALA A 97 -3.63 7.35 14.84
C ALA A 97 -4.73 6.30 14.63
N GLU A 98 -5.91 6.70 14.14
CA GLU A 98 -7.04 5.81 13.91
C GLU A 98 -7.06 5.31 12.45
N PHE A 99 -7.13 3.98 12.28
CA PHE A 99 -7.31 3.37 10.96
C PHE A 99 -8.55 3.92 10.26
N THR A 100 -8.33 4.41 9.04
CA THR A 100 -9.36 4.86 8.10
C THR A 100 -8.85 4.58 6.68
N LEU A 101 -9.73 4.18 5.78
CA LEU A 101 -9.40 4.01 4.36
C LEU A 101 -9.18 5.38 3.70
N GLU A 102 -8.18 5.48 2.82
CA GLU A 102 -7.80 6.72 2.12
C GLU A 102 -9.01 7.40 1.48
N TYR A 103 -9.77 6.63 0.70
CA TYR A 103 -10.89 7.11 -0.09
C TYR A 103 -12.26 6.84 0.57
N GLY A 104 -12.30 6.63 1.89
CA GLY A 104 -13.56 6.55 2.63
C GLY A 104 -14.52 5.50 2.06
N GLY A 105 -15.69 5.92 1.57
CA GLY A 105 -16.69 5.04 0.94
C GLY A 105 -16.33 4.57 -0.47
N ASP A 106 -15.46 5.30 -1.17
CA ASP A 106 -15.07 5.04 -2.56
C ASP A 106 -13.84 4.12 -2.67
N PHE A 107 -13.35 3.61 -1.54
CA PHE A 107 -12.18 2.73 -1.47
C PHE A 107 -12.26 1.55 -2.46
N ALA A 108 -13.45 1.00 -2.67
CA ALA A 108 -13.65 -0.14 -3.55
C ALA A 108 -13.38 0.21 -5.02
N GLU A 109 -13.82 1.39 -5.47
CA GLU A 109 -13.55 1.88 -6.82
C GLU A 109 -12.04 2.07 -7.05
N HIS A 110 -11.37 2.72 -6.10
CA HIS A 110 -9.94 2.97 -6.14
C HIS A 110 -9.12 1.67 -6.16
N ILE A 111 -9.45 0.68 -5.34
CA ILE A 111 -8.77 -0.62 -5.36
C ILE A 111 -9.04 -1.35 -6.69
N ASN A 112 -10.31 -1.38 -7.15
CA ASN A 112 -10.70 -2.09 -8.36
C ASN A 112 -10.07 -1.49 -9.63
N LYS A 113 -9.85 -0.18 -9.67
CA LYS A 113 -9.13 0.52 -10.76
C LYS A 113 -7.76 -0.10 -11.02
N PHE A 114 -7.00 -0.45 -9.98
CA PHE A 114 -5.70 -1.11 -10.12
C PHE A 114 -5.81 -2.63 -10.19
N ASN A 115 -6.82 -3.21 -9.52
CA ASN A 115 -7.02 -4.65 -9.34
C ASN A 115 -5.74 -5.33 -8.82
N PRO A 116 -5.26 -4.94 -7.62
CA PRO A 116 -3.99 -5.43 -7.11
C PRO A 116 -4.07 -6.91 -6.70
N PRO A 117 -2.95 -7.67 -6.79
CA PRO A 117 -2.93 -9.03 -6.24
C PRO A 117 -3.02 -9.05 -4.71
N PHE A 118 -2.60 -7.97 -4.04
CA PHE A 118 -2.65 -7.80 -2.59
C PHE A 118 -3.06 -6.36 -2.21
N VAL A 119 -3.82 -6.24 -1.13
CA VAL A 119 -4.06 -4.95 -0.46
C VAL A 119 -3.46 -4.99 0.94
N LYS A 120 -3.02 -3.84 1.44
CA LYS A 120 -2.42 -3.68 2.76
C LYS A 120 -3.14 -2.60 3.55
N ALA A 121 -3.38 -2.85 4.82
CA ALA A 121 -3.87 -1.86 5.78
C ALA A 121 -2.96 -1.81 7.00
N LEU A 122 -2.52 -0.61 7.39
CA LEU A 122 -1.82 -0.37 8.66
C LEU A 122 -2.81 -0.02 9.77
N VAL A 123 -2.69 -0.70 10.91
CA VAL A 123 -3.48 -0.44 12.12
C VAL A 123 -2.56 -0.27 13.32
N ARG A 124 -2.51 0.93 13.89
CA ARG A 124 -1.78 1.19 15.13
C ARG A 124 -2.62 0.69 16.30
N TYR A 125 -2.26 -0.48 16.83
CA TYR A 125 -3.01 -1.14 17.89
C TYR A 125 -2.19 -1.24 19.17
N ASN A 126 -2.64 -0.56 20.24
CA ASN A 126 -2.09 -0.73 21.59
C ASN A 126 -3.14 -1.43 22.46
N PRO A 127 -2.97 -2.71 22.83
CA PRO A 127 -3.96 -3.46 23.62
C PRO A 127 -4.29 -2.83 24.98
N ALA A 128 -3.36 -2.07 25.57
CA ALA A 128 -3.54 -1.37 26.85
C ALA A 128 -3.92 0.11 26.70
N GLY A 129 -4.13 0.58 25.46
CA GLY A 129 -4.50 1.96 25.15
C GLY A 129 -6.01 2.21 25.23
N ASP A 130 -6.48 3.14 24.41
CA ASP A 130 -7.90 3.49 24.30
C ASP A 130 -8.72 2.30 23.71
N ALA A 131 -9.52 1.68 24.56
CA ALA A 131 -10.35 0.53 24.21
C ALA A 131 -11.45 0.86 23.19
N GLU A 132 -12.03 2.06 23.24
CA GLU A 132 -13.07 2.48 22.30
C GLU A 132 -12.47 2.78 20.92
N LEU A 133 -11.29 3.41 20.88
CA LEU A 133 -10.51 3.56 19.65
C LEU A 133 -10.19 2.20 19.03
N ASN A 134 -9.63 1.28 19.81
CA ASN A 134 -9.29 -0.07 19.36
C ASN A 134 -10.51 -0.80 18.79
N LYS A 135 -11.66 -0.72 19.48
CA LYS A 135 -12.92 -1.30 19.01
C LYS A 135 -13.34 -0.74 17.64
N ARG A 136 -13.34 0.58 17.47
CA ARG A 136 -13.66 1.22 16.18
C ARG A 136 -12.71 0.79 15.06
N GLN A 137 -11.41 0.69 15.34
CA GLN A 137 -10.42 0.22 14.37
C GLN A 137 -10.69 -1.22 13.93
N LEU A 138 -10.94 -2.13 14.88
CA LEU A 138 -11.25 -3.53 14.60
C LEU A 138 -12.56 -3.69 13.83
N ASP A 139 -13.59 -2.89 14.13
CA ASP A 139 -14.87 -2.92 13.40
C ASP A 139 -14.68 -2.49 11.93
N LYS A 140 -13.90 -1.43 11.68
CA LYS A 140 -13.54 -1.01 10.32
C LYS A 140 -12.72 -2.08 9.60
N LEU A 141 -11.70 -2.62 10.26
CA LEU A 141 -10.82 -3.65 9.72
C LEU A 141 -11.59 -4.93 9.37
N LYS A 142 -12.52 -5.36 10.22
CA LYS A 142 -13.38 -6.52 9.98
C LYS A 142 -14.26 -6.34 8.75
N LYS A 143 -14.89 -5.15 8.61
CA LYS A 143 -15.69 -4.82 7.42
C LYS A 143 -14.83 -4.86 6.15
N PHE A 144 -13.65 -4.23 6.19
CA PHE A 144 -12.74 -4.20 5.05
C PHE A 144 -12.18 -5.58 4.69
N SER A 145 -11.78 -6.39 5.68
CA SER A 145 -11.33 -7.78 5.51
C SER A 145 -12.42 -8.67 4.89
N GLY A 146 -13.68 -8.49 5.32
CA GLY A 146 -14.83 -9.19 4.73
C GLY A 146 -15.04 -8.82 3.26
N TRP A 147 -14.90 -7.53 2.92
CA TRP A 147 -14.94 -7.08 1.52
C TRP A 147 -13.79 -7.67 0.70
N CYS A 148 -12.55 -7.65 1.21
CA CYS A 148 -11.39 -8.24 0.53
C CYS A 148 -11.62 -9.74 0.25
N SER A 149 -12.09 -10.48 1.25
CA SER A 149 -12.41 -11.91 1.11
C SER A 149 -13.49 -12.17 0.06
N ASN A 150 -14.51 -11.30 0.00
CA ASN A 150 -15.57 -11.39 -1.00
C ASN A 150 -15.07 -11.07 -2.42
N GLN A 151 -14.09 -10.19 -2.57
CA GLN A 151 -13.48 -9.87 -3.87
C GLN A 151 -12.26 -10.76 -4.21
N SER A 152 -11.86 -11.66 -3.31
CA SER A 152 -10.66 -12.49 -3.43
C SER A 152 -9.34 -11.71 -3.44
N TYR A 153 -9.33 -10.50 -2.87
CA TYR A 153 -8.08 -9.79 -2.61
C TYR A 153 -7.32 -10.46 -1.48
N LYS A 154 -6.02 -10.69 -1.68
CA LYS A 154 -5.13 -11.14 -0.61
C LYS A 154 -4.86 -9.95 0.30
N PHE A 155 -5.02 -10.14 1.60
CA PHE A 155 -5.01 -9.03 2.54
C PHE A 155 -3.83 -9.12 3.50
N LEU A 156 -3.00 -8.08 3.52
CA LEU A 156 -1.90 -7.89 4.47
C LEU A 156 -2.33 -6.87 5.53
N ILE A 157 -2.09 -7.19 6.79
CA ILE A 157 -2.34 -6.30 7.93
C ILE A 157 -0.97 -5.97 8.53
N GLU A 158 -0.67 -4.68 8.64
CA GLU A 158 0.50 -4.14 9.34
C GLU A 158 0.09 -3.56 10.70
#